data_AF-A0A964JAY2-F1
#
_entry.id   AF-A0A964JAY2-F1
#
_cell.length_a   1.000
_cell.length_b   1.000
_cell.length_c   1.000
_cell.angle_alpha   90.00
_cell.angle_beta   90.00
_cell.angle_gamma   90.00
#
_symmetry.space_group_name_H-M   'P 1'
#
loop_
_entity.id
_entity.type
_entity.pdbx_description
1 polymer ?
#
loop_
_entity_poly.entity_id
_entity_poly.type
_entity_poly.pdbx_seq_one_letter_code
_entity_poly.pdbx_strand_id
1 'polypeptide(L)'
;MTTALAALAQVAEQRRLEGKEFESQRTSLIAELDLVTRRFKTSEDLLRDAMTTRTEHLDLERSKAQLEGQILTLTVSIPRAQAAFAEAQKKIEDVRLESRREVQKELAENEVNIARVEQVQAELAHQQGRTTVTSPIDGVIKNIKVRSIGDVVKPGEPFLEVVPLSDTLLVEARLSSDDRGYVSEGQSAMVKVSSYDFVRYGGLNGKVVFIGAGADQDDKGNVYFRVRVETDRSFLGSE
;
A
#
# COMPACT_ATOMS: atom_id res chain seq x y z
N MET A 1 11.78 -25.00 -10.87
CA MET A 1 12.62 -24.83 -9.65
C MET A 1 12.64 -26.07 -8.76
N THR A 2 11.52 -26.75 -8.54
CA THR A 2 11.45 -27.98 -7.72
C THR A 2 12.37 -29.10 -8.21
N THR A 3 12.48 -29.27 -9.52
CA THR A 3 13.35 -30.27 -10.16
C THR A 3 14.84 -29.99 -9.94
N ALA A 4 15.26 -28.72 -10.05
CA ALA A 4 16.66 -28.32 -9.83
C ALA A 4 17.08 -28.46 -8.35
N LEU A 5 16.19 -28.10 -7.43
CA LEU A 5 16.44 -28.26 -6.00
C LEU A 5 16.48 -29.74 -5.59
N ALA A 6 15.60 -30.57 -6.17
CA ALA A 6 15.61 -32.01 -5.98
C ALA A 6 16.91 -32.65 -6.50
N ALA A 7 17.39 -32.23 -7.67
CA ALA A 7 18.66 -32.70 -8.22
C ALA A 7 19.85 -32.32 -7.33
N LEU A 8 19.91 -31.07 -6.84
CA LEU A 8 20.96 -30.64 -5.91
C LEU A 8 20.90 -31.37 -4.56
N ALA A 9 19.70 -31.61 -4.03
CA ALA A 9 19.50 -32.40 -2.82
C ALA A 9 19.97 -33.84 -3.00
N GLN A 10 19.70 -34.45 -4.15
CA GLN A 10 20.19 -35.79 -4.50
C GLN A 10 21.72 -35.83 -4.57
N VAL A 11 22.35 -34.83 -5.19
CA VAL A 11 23.81 -34.72 -5.25
C VAL A 11 24.41 -34.56 -3.85
N ALA A 12 23.83 -33.70 -3.00
CA ALA A 12 24.28 -33.52 -1.62
C ALA A 12 24.19 -34.85 -0.85
N GLU A 13 23.06 -35.55 -0.94
CA GLU A 13 22.87 -36.82 -0.27
C GLU A 13 23.86 -37.89 -0.77
N GLN A 14 24.12 -37.95 -2.07
CA GLN A 14 25.12 -38.85 -2.63
C GLN A 14 26.52 -38.59 -2.04
N ARG A 15 26.95 -37.33 -1.94
CA ARG A 15 28.26 -36.96 -1.34
C ARG A 15 28.33 -37.29 0.14
N ARG A 16 27.23 -37.12 0.86
CA ARG A 16 27.13 -37.50 2.28
C ARG A 16 27.30 -39.00 2.48
N LEU A 17 26.64 -39.80 1.65
CA LEU A 17 26.73 -41.26 1.70
C LEU A 17 28.14 -41.74 1.33
N GLU A 18 28.75 -41.17 0.30
CA GLU A 18 30.14 -41.45 -0.11
C GLU A 18 31.13 -41.16 1.05
N GLY A 19 30.98 -40.02 1.73
CA GLY A 19 31.81 -39.70 2.90
C GLY A 19 31.64 -40.70 4.06
N LYS A 20 30.40 -41.13 4.34
CA LYS A 20 30.09 -42.13 5.37
C LYS A 20 30.64 -43.51 5.02
N GLU A 21 30.64 -43.87 3.74
CA GLU A 21 31.26 -45.10 3.25
C GLU A 21 32.77 -45.08 3.49
N PHE A 22 33.46 -43.99 3.13
CA PHE A 22 34.90 -43.85 3.39
C PHE A 22 35.23 -43.90 4.89
N GLU A 23 34.40 -43.30 5.75
CA GLU A 23 34.58 -43.39 7.21
C GLU A 23 34.44 -44.82 7.72
N SER A 24 33.46 -45.56 7.20
CA SER A 24 33.23 -46.96 7.55
C SER A 24 34.40 -47.84 7.09
N GLN A 25 34.86 -47.67 5.85
CA GLN A 25 36.03 -48.36 5.31
C GLN A 25 37.29 -48.06 6.12
N ARG A 26 37.54 -46.79 6.47
CA ARG A 26 38.69 -46.38 7.29
C ARG A 26 38.65 -47.04 8.66
N THR A 27 37.47 -47.12 9.28
CA THR A 27 37.30 -47.76 10.59
C THR A 27 37.62 -49.24 10.54
N SER A 28 37.16 -49.96 9.51
CA SER A 28 37.51 -51.36 9.29
C SER A 28 39.01 -51.57 9.08
N LEU A 29 39.66 -50.73 8.28
CA LEU A 29 41.10 -50.80 8.04
C LEU A 29 41.92 -50.48 9.30
N ILE A 30 41.46 -49.57 10.15
CA ILE A 30 42.10 -49.30 11.45
C ILE A 30 42.04 -50.53 12.36
N ALA A 31 40.89 -51.22 12.40
CA ALA A 31 40.75 -52.46 13.16
C ALA A 31 41.67 -53.57 12.63
N GLU A 32 41.79 -53.69 11.31
CA GLU A 32 42.72 -54.63 10.67
C GLU A 32 44.19 -54.28 10.94
N LEU A 33 44.54 -53.00 10.86
CA LEU A 33 45.89 -52.50 11.17
C LEU A 33 46.28 -52.81 12.62
N ASP A 34 45.35 -52.72 13.57
CA ASP A 34 45.59 -53.07 14.98
C ASP A 34 45.93 -54.57 15.14
N LEU A 35 45.22 -55.46 14.42
CA LEU A 35 45.53 -56.89 14.39
C LEU A 35 46.91 -57.17 13.79
N VAL A 36 47.22 -56.57 12.64
CA VAL A 36 48.53 -56.74 11.98
C VAL A 36 49.65 -56.16 12.84
N THR A 37 49.43 -55.03 13.50
CA THR A 37 50.42 -54.40 14.39
C THR A 37 50.73 -55.28 15.60
N ARG A 38 49.72 -55.95 16.18
CA ARG A 38 49.96 -56.94 17.24
C ARG A 38 50.78 -58.12 16.75
N ARG A 39 50.43 -58.69 15.59
CA ARG A 39 51.20 -59.79 14.97
C ARG A 39 52.63 -59.39 14.63
N PHE A 40 52.83 -58.17 14.13
CA PHE A 40 54.14 -57.60 13.84
C PHE A 40 55.02 -57.54 15.10
N LYS A 41 54.49 -57.02 16.21
CA LYS A 41 55.21 -56.98 17.50
C LYS A 41 55.59 -58.37 18.01
N THR A 42 54.65 -59.32 17.98
CA THR A 42 54.94 -60.71 18.37
C THR A 42 56.00 -61.35 17.46
N SER A 43 55.93 -61.11 16.15
CA SER A 43 56.93 -61.58 15.21
C SER A 43 58.30 -60.94 15.44
N GLU A 44 58.36 -59.66 15.84
CA GLU A 44 59.59 -58.97 16.20
C GLU A 44 60.28 -59.62 17.41
N ASP A 45 59.51 -59.93 18.46
CA ASP A 45 60.03 -60.60 19.65
C ASP A 45 60.52 -62.03 19.32
N LEU A 46 59.72 -62.81 18.57
CA LEU A 46 60.11 -64.16 18.14
C LEU A 46 61.34 -64.17 17.23
N LEU A 47 61.54 -63.11 16.41
CA LEU A 47 62.70 -63.01 15.54
C LEU A 47 63.98 -62.76 16.34
N ARG A 48 63.90 -62.01 17.46
CA ARG A 48 65.02 -61.83 18.40
C ARG A 48 65.42 -63.14 19.07
N ASP A 49 64.45 -63.98 19.39
CA ASP A 49 64.67 -65.32 19.96
C ASP A 49 65.00 -66.40 18.90
N ALA A 50 65.19 -66.00 17.64
CA ALA A 50 65.45 -66.88 16.48
C ALA A 50 64.36 -67.96 16.23
N MET A 51 63.11 -67.68 16.64
CA MET A 51 61.96 -68.59 16.58
C MET A 51 60.99 -68.34 15.42
N THR A 52 61.32 -67.44 14.48
CA THR A 52 60.55 -67.17 13.25
C THR A 52 61.48 -66.78 12.11
N THR A 53 60.97 -66.76 10.88
CA THR A 53 61.75 -66.39 9.71
C THR A 53 61.74 -64.87 9.46
N ARG A 54 62.85 -64.33 8.97
CA ARG A 54 62.92 -62.90 8.58
C ARG A 54 61.90 -62.56 7.48
N THR A 55 61.58 -63.50 6.61
CA THR A 55 60.60 -63.35 5.54
C THR A 55 59.19 -63.10 6.07
N GLU A 56 58.72 -63.90 7.05
CA GLU A 56 57.39 -63.72 7.66
C GLU A 56 57.27 -62.35 8.34
N HIS A 57 58.33 -61.90 9.00
CA HIS A 57 58.37 -60.57 9.63
C HIS A 57 58.27 -59.44 8.59
N LEU A 58 59.02 -59.53 7.49
CA LEU A 58 58.98 -58.55 6.39
C LEU A 58 57.62 -58.52 5.69
N ASP A 59 56.93 -59.65 5.57
CA ASP A 59 55.57 -59.71 5.02
C ASP A 59 54.55 -58.98 5.91
N LEU A 60 54.69 -59.09 7.24
CA LEU A 60 53.88 -58.32 8.20
C LEU A 60 54.20 -56.82 8.13
N GLU A 61 55.48 -56.45 8.01
CA GLU A 61 55.92 -55.06 7.83
C GLU A 61 55.30 -54.43 6.58
N ARG A 62 55.38 -55.14 5.45
CA ARG A 62 54.76 -54.73 4.18
C ARG A 62 53.25 -54.60 4.32
N SER A 63 52.59 -55.57 4.94
CA SER A 63 51.13 -55.55 5.13
C SER A 63 50.70 -54.35 5.98
N LYS A 64 51.43 -54.06 7.06
CA LYS A 64 51.22 -52.89 7.90
C LYS A 64 51.36 -51.58 7.11
N ALA A 65 52.46 -51.42 6.36
CA ALA A 65 52.70 -50.24 5.55
C ALA A 65 51.61 -50.03 4.47
N GLN A 66 51.11 -51.13 3.87
CA GLN A 66 50.02 -51.08 2.91
C GLN A 66 48.72 -50.58 3.55
N LEU A 67 48.34 -51.10 4.72
CA LEU A 67 47.14 -50.67 5.46
C LEU A 67 47.24 -49.20 5.90
N GLU A 68 48.41 -48.77 6.41
CA GLU A 68 48.66 -47.37 6.76
C GLU A 68 48.50 -46.45 5.55
N GLY A 69 49.03 -46.83 4.38
CA GLY A 69 48.86 -46.08 3.13
C GLY A 69 47.40 -45.94 2.69
N GLN A 70 46.60 -47.00 2.82
CA GLN A 70 45.16 -46.96 2.52
C GLN A 70 44.41 -46.05 3.49
N ILE A 71 44.72 -46.12 4.79
CA ILE A 71 44.12 -45.25 5.81
C ILE A 71 44.48 -43.78 5.55
N LEU A 72 45.73 -43.47 5.19
CA LEU A 72 46.14 -42.11 4.82
C LEU A 72 45.36 -41.57 3.62
N THR A 73 45.14 -42.41 2.61
CA THR A 73 44.34 -42.05 1.43
C THR A 73 42.90 -41.70 1.84
N LEU A 74 42.25 -42.53 2.65
CA LEU A 74 40.90 -42.27 3.16
C LEU A 74 40.84 -41.04 4.07
N THR A 75 41.90 -40.78 4.82
CA THR A 75 42.01 -39.62 5.72
C THR A 75 41.95 -38.30 4.94
N VAL A 76 42.41 -38.28 3.68
CA VAL A 76 42.29 -37.12 2.78
C VAL A 76 40.96 -37.14 2.00
N SER A 77 40.48 -38.32 1.59
CA SER A 77 39.23 -38.45 0.82
C SER A 77 37.98 -38.07 1.62
N ILE A 78 37.94 -38.37 2.92
CA ILE A 78 36.79 -38.05 3.80
C ILE A 78 36.52 -36.55 3.88
N PRO A 79 37.50 -35.68 4.27
CA PRO A 79 37.26 -34.24 4.31
C PRO A 79 36.97 -33.66 2.92
N ARG A 80 37.51 -34.25 1.84
CA ARG A 80 37.15 -33.86 0.47
C ARG A 80 35.68 -34.13 0.14
N ALA A 81 35.16 -35.30 0.52
CA ALA A 81 33.74 -35.64 0.35
C ALA A 81 32.85 -34.74 1.22
N GLN A 82 33.25 -34.46 2.47
CA GLN A 82 32.54 -33.56 3.37
C GLN A 82 32.51 -32.12 2.84
N ALA A 83 33.61 -31.61 2.26
CA ALA A 83 33.66 -30.29 1.63
C ALA A 83 32.73 -30.22 0.41
N ALA A 84 32.73 -31.26 -0.44
CA ALA A 84 31.81 -31.33 -1.58
C ALA A 84 30.33 -31.37 -1.15
N PHE A 85 30.03 -32.06 -0.03
CA PHE A 85 28.70 -32.04 0.57
C PHE A 85 28.31 -30.64 1.06
N ALA A 86 29.19 -29.96 1.81
CA ALA A 86 28.95 -28.60 2.29
C ALA A 86 28.74 -27.60 1.14
N GLU A 87 29.50 -27.74 0.05
CA GLU A 87 29.30 -26.93 -1.17
C GLU A 87 27.92 -27.17 -1.79
N ALA A 88 27.49 -28.43 -1.91
CA ALA A 88 26.18 -28.76 -2.43
C ALA A 88 25.05 -28.21 -1.55
N GLN A 89 25.20 -28.29 -0.22
CA GLN A 89 24.25 -27.70 0.73
C GLN A 89 24.16 -26.17 0.57
N LYS A 90 25.30 -25.49 0.43
CA LYS A 90 25.32 -24.04 0.19
C LYS A 90 24.59 -23.67 -1.11
N LYS A 91 24.80 -24.42 -2.20
CA LYS A 91 24.07 -24.20 -3.46
C LYS A 91 22.56 -24.36 -3.30
N ILE A 92 22.11 -25.32 -2.48
CA ILE A 92 20.67 -25.48 -2.18
C ILE A 92 20.13 -24.25 -1.45
N GLU A 93 20.87 -23.73 -0.47
CA GLU A 93 20.51 -22.53 0.27
C GLU A 93 20.46 -21.29 -0.63
N ASP A 94 21.47 -21.10 -1.48
CA ASP A 94 21.52 -19.99 -2.44
C ASP A 94 20.30 -20.00 -3.38
N VAL A 95 19.93 -21.17 -3.92
CA VAL A 95 18.74 -21.31 -4.78
C VAL A 95 17.44 -21.00 -4.02
N ARG A 96 17.34 -21.39 -2.73
CA ARG A 96 16.17 -21.05 -1.89
C ARG A 96 16.07 -19.56 -1.61
N LEU A 97 17.19 -18.92 -1.30
CA LEU A 97 17.26 -17.50 -1.05
C LEU A 97 16.90 -16.71 -2.30
N GLU A 98 17.41 -17.10 -3.46
CA GLU A 98 17.08 -16.45 -4.72
C GLU A 98 15.60 -16.61 -5.06
N SER A 99 15.05 -17.83 -4.91
CA SER A 99 13.61 -18.05 -5.12
C SER A 99 12.75 -17.21 -4.16
N ARG A 100 13.16 -17.06 -2.89
CA ARG A 100 12.45 -16.20 -1.94
C ARG A 100 12.52 -14.74 -2.33
N ARG A 101 13.68 -14.25 -2.80
CA ARG A 101 13.85 -12.87 -3.27
C ARG A 101 12.96 -12.57 -4.46
N GLU A 102 12.90 -13.47 -5.44
CA GLU A 102 12.05 -13.27 -6.61
C GLU A 102 10.56 -13.21 -6.22
N VAL A 103 10.10 -14.13 -5.36
CA VAL A 103 8.72 -14.10 -4.85
C VAL A 103 8.43 -12.82 -4.07
N GLN A 104 9.38 -12.32 -3.27
CA GLN A 104 9.20 -11.05 -2.55
C GLN A 104 9.14 -9.85 -3.49
N LYS A 105 9.91 -9.87 -4.58
CA LYS A 105 9.90 -8.83 -5.60
C LYS A 105 8.56 -8.84 -6.36
N GLU A 106 8.10 -10.00 -6.80
CA GLU A 106 6.79 -10.15 -7.44
C GLU A 106 5.65 -9.71 -6.51
N LEU A 107 5.73 -10.04 -5.21
CA LEU A 107 4.76 -9.59 -4.21
C LEU A 107 4.73 -8.06 -4.10
N ALA A 108 5.90 -7.42 -3.96
CA ALA A 108 5.98 -5.96 -3.86
C ALA A 108 5.46 -5.26 -5.13
N GLU A 109 5.79 -5.79 -6.32
CA GLU A 109 5.26 -5.27 -7.59
C GLU A 109 3.73 -5.39 -7.66
N ASN A 110 3.19 -6.53 -7.21
CA ASN A 110 1.75 -6.75 -7.17
C ASN A 110 1.05 -5.85 -6.15
N GLU A 111 1.62 -5.61 -4.98
CA GLU A 111 1.08 -4.67 -3.99
C GLU A 111 1.00 -3.25 -4.55
N VAL A 112 2.04 -2.79 -5.28
CA VAL A 112 2.03 -1.50 -5.96
C VAL A 112 0.95 -1.45 -7.05
N ASN A 113 0.76 -2.53 -7.80
CA ASN A 113 -0.28 -2.61 -8.82
C ASN A 113 -1.69 -2.60 -8.22
N ILE A 114 -1.90 -3.31 -7.10
CA ILE A 114 -3.16 -3.31 -6.36
C ILE A 114 -3.48 -1.90 -5.89
N ALA A 115 -2.55 -1.24 -5.20
CA ALA A 115 -2.76 0.12 -4.71
C ALA A 115 -3.08 1.12 -5.86
N ARG A 116 -2.43 0.95 -7.02
CA ARG A 116 -2.73 1.76 -8.22
C ARG A 116 -4.16 1.52 -8.72
N VAL A 117 -4.57 0.25 -8.83
CA VAL A 117 -5.92 -0.10 -9.31
C VAL A 117 -6.98 0.37 -8.33
N GLU A 118 -6.75 0.26 -7.02
CA GLU A 118 -7.65 0.77 -5.98
C GLU A 118 -7.82 2.28 -6.07
N GLN A 119 -6.72 3.03 -6.31
CA GLN A 119 -6.80 4.47 -6.49
C GLN A 119 -7.61 4.86 -7.73
N VAL A 120 -7.41 4.16 -8.86
CA VAL A 120 -8.20 4.36 -10.08
C VAL A 120 -9.67 4.04 -9.83
N GLN A 121 -9.95 2.95 -9.11
CA GLN A 121 -11.31 2.56 -8.75
C GLN A 121 -12.01 3.63 -7.88
N ALA A 122 -11.31 4.17 -6.89
CA ALA A 122 -11.82 5.25 -6.05
C ALA A 122 -12.10 6.52 -6.86
N GLU A 123 -11.21 6.89 -7.78
CA GLU A 123 -11.41 8.03 -8.67
C GLU A 123 -12.65 7.83 -9.58
N LEU A 124 -12.81 6.65 -10.17
CA LEU A 124 -13.97 6.30 -10.99
C LEU A 124 -15.27 6.30 -10.16
N ALA A 125 -15.23 5.81 -8.92
CA ALA A 125 -16.39 5.85 -8.02
C ALA A 125 -16.79 7.30 -7.68
N HIS A 126 -15.82 8.19 -7.46
CA HIS A 126 -16.07 9.62 -7.27
C HIS A 126 -16.65 10.27 -8.54
N GLN A 127 -16.14 9.93 -9.73
CA GLN A 127 -16.70 10.41 -10.99
C GLN A 127 -18.15 9.92 -11.18
N GLN A 128 -18.44 8.66 -10.86
CA GLN A 128 -19.79 8.11 -10.91
C GLN A 128 -20.73 8.83 -9.94
N GLY A 129 -20.29 9.13 -8.70
CA GLY A 129 -21.07 9.90 -7.75
C GLY A 129 -21.45 11.30 -8.26
N ARG A 130 -20.57 11.93 -9.05
CA ARG A 130 -20.80 13.25 -9.67
C ARG A 130 -21.75 13.22 -10.87
N THR A 131 -22.17 12.05 -11.34
CA THR A 131 -23.20 11.95 -12.38
C THR A 131 -24.60 12.26 -11.85
N THR A 132 -24.81 12.08 -10.54
CA THR A 132 -26.05 12.49 -9.87
C THR A 132 -25.81 13.83 -9.19
N VAL A 133 -26.55 14.85 -9.60
CA VAL A 133 -26.49 16.18 -8.97
C VAL A 133 -27.74 16.39 -8.13
N THR A 134 -27.54 16.58 -6.83
CA THR A 134 -28.60 16.90 -5.87
C THR A 134 -28.53 18.38 -5.48
N SER A 135 -29.65 18.96 -5.09
CA SER A 135 -29.67 20.32 -4.56
C SER A 135 -29.01 20.33 -3.17
N PRO A 136 -28.06 21.24 -2.88
CA PRO A 136 -27.48 21.37 -1.55
C PRO A 136 -28.41 22.08 -0.55
N ILE A 137 -29.47 22.72 -1.05
CA ILE A 137 -30.42 23.51 -0.28
C ILE A 137 -31.86 23.15 -0.66
N ASP A 138 -32.78 23.34 0.26
CA ASP A 138 -34.21 23.30 -0.03
C ASP A 138 -34.61 24.59 -0.77
N GLY A 139 -35.31 24.42 -1.89
CA GLY A 139 -35.55 25.54 -2.79
C GLY A 139 -36.47 25.20 -3.95
N VAL A 140 -36.81 26.23 -4.72
CA VAL A 140 -37.60 26.11 -5.94
C VAL A 140 -36.67 26.26 -7.15
N ILE A 141 -36.87 25.42 -8.16
CA ILE A 141 -36.13 25.52 -9.42
C ILE A 141 -36.66 26.71 -10.21
N LYS A 142 -35.80 27.70 -10.48
CA LYS A 142 -36.17 28.91 -11.24
C LYS A 142 -35.93 28.75 -12.73
N ASN A 143 -34.75 28.26 -13.11
CA ASN A 143 -34.35 28.10 -14.51
C ASN A 143 -33.77 26.72 -14.77
N ILE A 144 -34.24 26.09 -15.84
CA ILE A 144 -33.70 24.83 -16.39
C ILE A 144 -33.17 25.12 -17.80
N LYS A 145 -31.84 25.04 -17.95
CA LYS A 145 -31.14 25.32 -19.22
C LYS A 145 -30.97 24.06 -20.08
N VAL A 146 -30.94 22.89 -19.45
CA VAL A 146 -30.81 21.59 -20.13
C VAL A 146 -32.14 20.86 -20.03
N ARG A 147 -32.76 20.56 -21.17
CA ARG A 147 -34.16 20.10 -21.23
C ARG A 147 -34.33 18.71 -21.83
N SER A 148 -33.31 18.19 -22.52
CA SER A 148 -33.42 16.96 -23.31
C SER A 148 -32.52 15.85 -22.77
N ILE A 149 -32.98 14.60 -22.90
CA ILE A 149 -32.17 13.42 -22.60
C ILE A 149 -31.10 13.28 -23.68
N GLY A 150 -29.82 13.32 -23.28
CA GLY A 150 -28.67 13.22 -24.19
C GLY A 150 -27.93 14.53 -24.46
N ASP A 151 -28.38 15.65 -23.89
CA ASP A 151 -27.65 16.91 -23.93
C ASP A 151 -26.33 16.80 -23.16
N VAL A 152 -25.22 17.29 -23.74
CA VAL A 152 -23.89 17.27 -23.14
C VAL A 152 -23.64 18.58 -22.39
N VAL A 153 -23.36 18.49 -21.09
CA VAL A 153 -23.06 19.65 -20.23
C VAL A 153 -21.57 19.75 -19.98
N LYS A 154 -20.97 20.93 -20.18
CA LYS A 154 -19.54 21.13 -19.93
C LYS A 154 -19.26 21.38 -18.43
N PRO A 155 -18.06 21.03 -17.94
CA PRO A 155 -17.65 21.38 -16.58
C PRO A 155 -17.75 22.89 -16.34
N GLY A 156 -18.42 23.28 -15.26
CA GLY A 156 -18.62 24.69 -14.87
C GLY A 156 -19.76 25.40 -15.60
N GLU A 157 -20.43 24.75 -16.55
CA GLU A 157 -21.61 25.31 -17.20
C GLU A 157 -22.84 25.16 -16.28
N PRO A 158 -23.48 26.27 -15.86
CA PRO A 158 -24.66 26.19 -15.01
C PRO A 158 -25.84 25.65 -15.83
N PHE A 159 -26.43 24.54 -15.40
CA PHE A 159 -27.57 23.90 -16.10
C PHE A 159 -28.91 24.02 -15.35
N LEU A 160 -28.87 24.32 -14.05
CA LEU A 160 -30.06 24.48 -13.20
C LEU A 160 -29.81 25.56 -12.14
N GLU A 161 -30.82 26.40 -11.87
CA GLU A 161 -30.79 27.44 -10.84
C GLU A 161 -31.82 27.13 -9.75
N VAL A 162 -31.36 26.92 -8.51
CA VAL A 162 -32.21 26.72 -7.32
C VAL A 162 -32.25 28.01 -6.52
N VAL A 163 -33.47 28.48 -6.21
CA VAL A 163 -33.70 29.62 -5.34
C VAL A 163 -34.12 29.08 -3.97
N PRO A 164 -33.45 29.45 -2.86
CA PRO A 164 -33.81 28.99 -1.53
C PRO A 164 -35.26 29.33 -1.19
N LEU A 165 -35.92 28.42 -0.46
CA LEU A 165 -37.16 28.75 0.26
C LEU A 165 -36.77 29.49 1.55
N SER A 166 -36.33 30.75 1.42
CA SER A 166 -36.15 31.60 2.59
C SER A 166 -37.50 32.21 2.97
N ASP A 167 -37.88 32.08 4.24
CA ASP A 167 -39.14 32.61 4.78
C ASP A 167 -39.15 34.15 4.89
N THR A 168 -38.00 34.80 4.67
CA THR A 168 -37.83 36.25 4.76
C THR A 168 -37.46 36.85 3.40
N LEU A 169 -38.09 37.98 3.05
CA LEU A 169 -37.77 38.74 1.83
C LEU A 169 -36.79 39.87 2.21
N LEU A 170 -35.62 39.88 1.58
CA LEU A 170 -34.66 40.96 1.76
C LEU A 170 -34.85 42.02 0.67
N VAL A 171 -35.25 43.22 1.07
CA VAL A 171 -35.55 44.33 0.18
C VAL A 171 -34.43 45.35 0.26
N GLU A 172 -33.76 45.61 -0.86
CA GLU A 172 -32.78 46.69 -0.97
C GLU A 172 -33.48 47.98 -1.43
N ALA A 173 -33.38 49.02 -0.61
CA ALA A 173 -33.96 50.33 -0.85
C ALA A 173 -32.86 51.40 -0.90
N ARG A 174 -33.14 52.47 -1.67
CA ARG A 174 -32.28 53.66 -1.74
C ARG A 174 -32.83 54.71 -0.78
N LEU A 175 -32.03 55.09 0.21
CA LEU A 175 -32.34 56.13 1.19
C LEU A 175 -31.69 57.44 0.74
N SER A 176 -32.45 58.55 0.76
CA SER A 176 -31.90 59.87 0.45
C SER A 176 -30.81 60.25 1.46
N SER A 177 -29.80 61.00 1.02
CA SER A 177 -28.75 61.51 1.93
C SER A 177 -29.31 62.34 3.08
N ASP A 178 -30.40 63.07 2.84
CA ASP A 178 -31.05 63.91 3.84
C ASP A 178 -31.71 63.07 4.97
N ASP A 179 -32.11 61.84 4.65
CA ASP A 179 -32.81 60.94 5.58
C ASP A 179 -31.87 60.00 6.36
N ARG A 180 -30.56 60.00 6.04
CA ARG A 180 -29.57 59.09 6.65
C ARG A 180 -29.47 59.22 8.16
N GLY A 181 -29.70 60.42 8.71
CA GLY A 181 -29.66 60.69 10.14
C GLY A 181 -30.84 60.12 10.94
N TYR A 182 -31.93 59.74 10.27
CA TYR A 182 -33.18 59.30 10.89
C TYR A 182 -33.43 57.80 10.83
N VAL A 183 -32.56 57.06 10.13
CA VAL A 183 -32.68 55.61 9.94
C VAL A 183 -31.53 54.89 10.66
N SER A 184 -31.87 53.91 11.49
CA SER A 184 -30.92 53.08 12.26
C SER A 184 -31.17 51.59 12.04
N GLU A 185 -30.12 50.78 12.21
CA GLU A 185 -30.25 49.33 12.20
C GLU A 185 -31.16 48.86 13.35
N GLY A 186 -32.00 47.86 13.08
CA GLY A 186 -33.04 47.34 13.98
C GLY A 186 -34.37 48.10 13.94
N GLN A 187 -34.45 49.23 13.22
CA GLN A 187 -35.68 50.03 13.12
C GLN A 187 -36.76 49.30 12.31
N SER A 188 -38.01 49.34 12.82
CA SER A 188 -39.16 48.78 12.12
C SER A 188 -39.43 49.54 10.81
N ALA A 189 -39.61 48.80 9.73
CA ALA A 189 -39.91 49.30 8.41
C ALA A 189 -41.15 48.60 7.85
N MET A 190 -41.93 49.30 7.03
CA MET A 190 -43.08 48.73 6.33
C MET A 190 -42.82 48.80 4.83
N VAL A 191 -42.70 47.64 4.21
CA VAL A 191 -42.49 47.50 2.76
C VAL A 191 -43.84 47.43 2.06
N LYS A 192 -44.06 48.32 1.10
CA LYS A 192 -45.23 48.32 0.22
C LYS A 192 -44.78 47.99 -1.21
N VAL A 193 -45.32 46.92 -1.78
CA VAL A 193 -44.97 46.48 -3.14
C VAL A 193 -45.95 47.12 -4.12
N SER A 194 -45.45 47.98 -5.01
CA SER A 194 -46.29 48.76 -5.95
C SER A 194 -47.08 47.91 -6.93
N SER A 195 -46.63 46.69 -7.21
CA SER A 195 -47.31 45.75 -8.12
C SER A 195 -48.63 45.19 -7.57
N TYR A 196 -48.95 45.43 -6.28
CA TYR A 196 -50.16 44.96 -5.62
C TYR A 196 -50.90 46.12 -4.94
N ASP A 197 -52.24 46.04 -4.90
CA ASP A 197 -53.05 47.04 -4.22
C ASP A 197 -52.86 46.95 -2.70
N PHE A 198 -52.11 47.90 -2.14
CA PHE A 198 -51.78 47.96 -0.71
C PHE A 198 -53.01 48.15 0.18
N VAL A 199 -54.13 48.68 -0.35
CA VAL A 199 -55.38 48.84 0.42
C VAL A 199 -56.00 47.47 0.69
N ARG A 200 -55.85 46.52 -0.24
CA ARG A 200 -56.40 45.17 -0.14
C ARG A 200 -55.45 44.18 0.54
N TYR A 201 -54.15 44.24 0.26
CA TYR A 201 -53.17 43.24 0.70
C TYR A 201 -52.27 43.70 1.85
N GLY A 202 -52.34 44.97 2.25
CA GLY A 202 -51.49 45.53 3.31
C GLY A 202 -50.03 45.71 2.89
N GLY A 203 -49.15 45.88 3.88
CA GLY A 203 -47.70 45.96 3.70
C GLY A 203 -46.97 44.87 4.48
N LEU A 204 -45.74 44.56 4.08
CA LEU A 204 -44.88 43.63 4.80
C LEU A 204 -44.16 44.39 5.92
N ASN A 205 -44.38 43.97 7.16
CA ASN A 205 -43.56 44.42 8.27
C ASN A 205 -42.16 43.81 8.13
N GLY A 206 -41.15 44.60 8.45
CA GLY A 206 -39.77 44.18 8.45
C GLY A 206 -38.91 45.07 9.33
N LYS A 207 -37.61 44.79 9.35
CA LYS A 207 -36.62 45.55 10.11
C LYS A 207 -35.45 45.92 9.23
N VAL A 208 -34.90 47.11 9.45
CA VAL A 208 -33.65 47.52 8.82
C VAL A 208 -32.52 46.66 9.38
N VAL A 209 -31.88 45.85 8.55
CA VAL A 209 -30.80 44.95 8.97
C VAL A 209 -29.41 45.44 8.55
N PHE A 210 -29.35 46.38 7.61
CA PHE A 210 -28.09 46.90 7.12
C PHE A 210 -28.26 48.31 6.55
N ILE A 211 -27.32 49.19 6.87
CA ILE A 211 -27.20 50.52 6.27
C ILE A 211 -25.79 50.70 5.71
N GLY A 212 -25.68 51.08 4.43
CA GLY A 212 -24.41 51.37 3.79
C GLY A 212 -23.64 52.47 4.53
N ALA A 213 -22.35 52.23 4.78
CA ALA A 213 -21.47 53.18 5.46
C ALA A 213 -21.08 54.38 4.57
N GLY A 214 -21.17 54.22 3.24
CA GLY A 214 -20.86 55.25 2.26
C GLY A 214 -22.07 55.61 1.40
N ALA A 215 -22.03 56.82 0.83
CA ALA A 215 -23.04 57.29 -0.10
C ALA A 215 -22.65 56.92 -1.54
N ASP A 216 -23.58 56.33 -2.27
CA ASP A 216 -23.43 56.00 -3.68
C ASP A 216 -24.12 57.07 -4.54
N GLN A 217 -23.67 57.22 -5.78
CA GLN A 217 -24.28 58.12 -6.75
C GLN A 217 -25.04 57.33 -7.81
N ASP A 218 -26.25 57.76 -8.17
CA ASP A 218 -26.99 57.19 -9.30
C ASP A 218 -26.50 57.75 -10.64
N ASP A 219 -26.97 57.17 -11.76
CA ASP A 219 -26.61 57.61 -13.12
C ASP A 219 -27.05 59.07 -13.43
N LYS A 220 -27.86 59.67 -12.56
CA LYS A 220 -28.36 61.06 -12.65
C LYS A 220 -27.64 62.02 -11.68
N GLY A 221 -26.66 61.53 -10.94
CA GLY A 221 -25.88 62.33 -10.00
C GLY A 221 -26.44 62.45 -8.58
N ASN A 222 -27.55 61.79 -8.26
CA ASN A 222 -28.16 61.85 -6.92
C ASN A 222 -27.42 60.94 -5.95
N VAL A 223 -27.14 61.47 -4.76
CA VAL A 223 -26.46 60.76 -3.68
C VAL A 223 -27.47 60.01 -2.81
N TYR A 224 -27.27 58.71 -2.63
CA TYR A 224 -28.14 57.85 -1.81
C TYR A 224 -27.33 56.87 -0.97
N PHE A 225 -27.93 56.40 0.13
CA PHE A 225 -27.41 55.31 0.93
C PHE A 225 -28.20 54.04 0.65
N ARG A 226 -27.53 52.90 0.59
CA ARG A 226 -28.21 51.60 0.48
C ARG A 226 -28.71 51.17 1.84
N VAL A 227 -29.97 50.77 1.91
CA VAL A 227 -30.57 50.20 3.11
C VAL A 227 -31.17 48.85 2.75
N ARG A 228 -30.95 47.84 3.60
CA ARG A 228 -31.62 46.54 3.45
C ARG A 228 -32.62 46.34 4.57
N VAL A 229 -33.83 45.97 4.17
CA VAL A 229 -34.93 45.65 5.07
C VAL A 229 -35.24 44.16 4.92
N GLU A 230 -35.17 43.43 6.03
CA GLU A 230 -35.62 42.04 6.09
C GLU A 230 -37.08 42.01 6.56
N THR A 231 -37.96 41.37 5.79
CA THR A 231 -39.38 41.24 6.16
C THR A 231 -39.62 40.00 7.02
N ASP A 232 -40.62 40.07 7.90
CA ASP A 232 -41.01 38.94 8.77
C ASP A 232 -41.64 37.79 7.98
N ARG A 233 -42.08 38.05 6.74
CA ARG A 233 -42.73 37.09 5.83
C ARG A 233 -42.34 37.38 4.37
N SER A 234 -42.29 36.35 3.54
CA SER A 234 -41.94 36.45 2.11
C SER A 234 -43.13 36.67 1.15
N PHE A 235 -44.37 36.70 1.65
CA PHE A 235 -45.61 36.84 0.84
C PHE A 235 -46.58 37.89 1.38
N LEU A 236 -47.39 38.49 0.48
CA LEU A 236 -48.45 39.45 0.80
C LEU A 236 -49.82 38.77 0.90
N GLY A 237 -50.63 39.15 1.90
CA GLY A 237 -51.95 38.58 2.19
C GLY A 237 -51.95 37.57 3.35
N SER A 238 -53.14 37.22 3.85
CA SER A 238 -53.36 35.94 4.53
C SER A 238 -53.62 34.89 3.46
N GLU A 239 -53.20 33.64 3.65
CA GLU A 239 -53.68 32.52 2.82
C GLU A 239 -55.19 32.61 2.55
#